data_AF-A0A7J6PM11-F1
#
_entry.id   AF-A0A7J6PM11-F1
#
_cell.length_a   1.000
_cell.length_b   1.000
_cell.length_c   1.000
_cell.angle_alpha   90.00
_cell.angle_beta   90.00
_cell.angle_gamma   90.00
#
_symmetry.space_group_name_H-M   'P 1'
#
loop_
_entity.id
_entity.type
_entity.pdbx_description
1 polymer ?
#
loop_
_entity_poly.entity_id
_entity_poly.type
_entity_poly.pdbx_seq_one_letter_code
_entity_poly.pdbx_strand_id
1 'polypeptide(L)'
;GLANKIKAYDLQDHGLDTVESNIKLGYAPDCRDFTDARLVLEDLGVTSVMLYTNNPMKVAALGELVAEVKPVPATPNHYNIDYLRTKQKKFHHLTVLPKSCNDDESEESTSVTTASEEECV
;
A
#
# COMPACT_ATOMS: atom_id res chain seq x y z
N GLY A 1 -16.58 5.48 -7.54
CA GLY A 1 -17.89 5.83 -6.92
C GLY A 1 -18.46 4.66 -6.13
N LEU A 2 -19.44 4.90 -5.24
CA LEU A 2 -19.96 3.89 -4.32
C LEU A 2 -20.52 2.63 -5.02
N ALA A 3 -21.32 2.80 -6.07
CA ALA A 3 -21.89 1.68 -6.82
C ALA A 3 -20.82 0.72 -7.37
N ASN A 4 -19.74 1.27 -7.95
CA ASN A 4 -18.64 0.46 -8.45
C ASN A 4 -17.84 -0.22 -7.34
N LYS A 5 -17.77 0.40 -6.16
CA LYS A 5 -17.14 -0.20 -4.99
C LYS A 5 -17.90 -1.43 -4.51
N ILE A 6 -19.24 -1.39 -4.54
CA ILE A 6 -20.09 -2.55 -4.23
C ILE A 6 -19.85 -3.67 -5.25
N LYS A 7 -19.82 -3.35 -6.55
CA LYS A 7 -19.49 -4.33 -7.61
C LYS A 7 -18.09 -4.93 -7.44
N ALA A 8 -17.12 -4.13 -7.03
CA ALA A 8 -15.77 -4.62 -6.77
C ALA A 8 -15.72 -5.53 -5.54
N TYR A 9 -16.58 -5.31 -4.53
CA TYR A 9 -16.69 -6.20 -3.38
C TYR A 9 -17.31 -7.54 -3.75
N ASP A 10 -18.33 -7.56 -4.59
CA ASP A 10 -18.87 -8.81 -5.13
C ASP A 10 -17.77 -9.63 -5.83
N LEU A 11 -16.94 -9.01 -6.66
CA LEU A 11 -15.80 -9.69 -7.28
C LEU A 11 -14.73 -10.16 -6.28
N GLN A 12 -14.51 -9.42 -5.19
CA GLN A 12 -13.58 -9.80 -4.12
C GLN A 12 -14.09 -11.01 -3.33
N ASP A 13 -15.39 -11.10 -3.10
CA ASP A 13 -16.01 -12.27 -2.44
C ASP A 13 -15.85 -13.54 -3.29
N HIS A 14 -15.69 -13.39 -4.61
CA HIS A 14 -15.37 -14.47 -5.54
C HIS A 14 -13.86 -14.72 -5.70
N GLY A 15 -13.01 -14.11 -4.86
CA GLY A 15 -11.58 -14.41 -4.76
C GLY A 15 -10.65 -13.48 -5.54
N LEU A 16 -11.16 -12.44 -6.22
CA LEU A 16 -10.30 -11.43 -6.85
C LEU A 16 -9.74 -10.46 -5.81
N ASP A 17 -8.54 -9.95 -6.01
CA ASP A 17 -8.06 -8.86 -5.18
C ASP A 17 -8.64 -7.49 -5.61
N THR A 18 -8.35 -6.45 -4.81
CA THR A 18 -8.86 -5.09 -5.07
C THR A 18 -8.37 -4.49 -6.40
N VAL A 19 -7.17 -4.85 -6.87
CA VAL A 19 -6.62 -4.36 -8.15
C VAL A 19 -7.30 -5.08 -9.30
N GLU A 20 -7.37 -6.41 -9.23
CA GLU A 20 -7.99 -7.26 -10.25
C GLU A 20 -9.47 -6.92 -10.43
N SER A 21 -10.19 -6.70 -9.33
CA SER A 21 -11.60 -6.33 -9.36
C SER A 21 -11.82 -5.00 -10.08
N ASN A 22 -10.98 -3.99 -9.85
CA ASN A 22 -11.08 -2.70 -10.54
C ASN A 22 -10.76 -2.83 -12.02
N ILE A 23 -9.71 -3.58 -12.38
CA ILE A 23 -9.35 -3.83 -13.78
C ILE A 23 -10.47 -4.58 -14.50
N LYS A 24 -11.07 -5.59 -13.85
CA LYS A 24 -12.20 -6.36 -14.40
C LYS A 24 -13.43 -5.49 -14.68
N LEU A 25 -13.64 -4.46 -13.86
CA LEU A 25 -14.68 -3.46 -14.04
C LEU A 25 -14.32 -2.36 -15.06
N GLY A 26 -13.13 -2.42 -15.67
CA GLY A 26 -12.66 -1.46 -16.67
C GLY A 26 -12.09 -0.16 -16.08
N TYR A 27 -11.69 -0.16 -14.81
CA TYR A 27 -11.13 0.99 -14.11
C TYR A 27 -9.63 0.84 -13.84
N ALA A 28 -8.94 1.97 -13.70
CA ALA A 28 -7.57 1.96 -13.20
C ALA A 28 -7.52 1.43 -11.74
N PRO A 29 -6.41 0.79 -11.33
CA PRO A 29 -6.23 0.29 -9.96
C PRO A 29 -6.46 1.34 -8.86
N ASP A 30 -6.07 2.59 -9.16
CA ASP A 30 -6.42 3.78 -8.40
C ASP A 30 -6.73 4.92 -9.38
N CYS A 31 -7.90 5.54 -9.23
CA CYS A 31 -8.34 6.66 -10.08
C CYS A 31 -8.35 7.99 -9.31
N ARG A 32 -7.80 8.03 -8.09
CA ARG A 32 -7.94 9.18 -7.19
C ARG A 32 -6.92 10.25 -7.52
N ASP A 33 -7.40 11.48 -7.61
CA ASP A 33 -6.60 12.69 -7.60
C ASP A 33 -6.70 13.35 -6.22
N PHE A 34 -5.58 13.80 -5.68
CA PHE A 34 -5.48 14.47 -4.38
C PHE A 34 -5.00 15.93 -4.52
N THR A 35 -4.81 16.44 -5.74
CA THR A 35 -4.40 17.83 -5.99
C THR A 35 -5.42 18.84 -5.47
N ASP A 36 -6.71 18.52 -5.50
CA ASP A 36 -7.77 19.36 -4.92
C ASP A 36 -7.52 19.66 -3.44
N ALA A 37 -7.02 18.68 -2.67
CA ALA A 37 -6.72 18.87 -1.26
C ALA A 37 -5.56 19.87 -1.06
N ARG A 38 -4.54 19.84 -1.93
CA ARG A 38 -3.44 20.82 -1.92
C ARG A 38 -3.98 22.22 -2.20
N LEU A 39 -4.82 22.38 -3.23
CA LEU A 39 -5.40 23.67 -3.61
C LEU A 39 -6.22 24.29 -2.48
N VAL A 40 -7.03 23.49 -1.79
CA VAL A 40 -7.81 23.96 -0.63
C VAL A 40 -6.89 24.39 0.52
N LEU A 41 -5.83 23.66 0.79
CA LEU A 41 -4.87 24.03 1.86
C LEU A 41 -4.13 25.33 1.52
N GLU A 42 -3.76 25.52 0.26
CA GLU A 42 -3.12 26.76 -0.23
C GLU A 42 -4.06 27.96 -0.13
N ASP A 43 -5.33 27.79 -0.52
CA ASP A 43 -6.36 28.84 -0.41
C ASP A 43 -6.58 29.26 1.06
N LEU A 44 -6.49 28.31 1.99
CA LEU A 44 -6.54 28.58 3.43
C LEU A 44 -5.24 29.20 3.99
N GLY A 45 -4.20 29.37 3.17
CA GLY A 45 -2.91 29.94 3.59
C GLY A 45 -2.05 28.98 4.43
N VAL A 46 -2.30 27.68 4.36
CA VAL A 46 -1.50 26.67 5.06
C VAL A 46 -0.16 26.49 4.33
N THR A 47 0.94 26.66 5.05
CA THR A 47 2.31 26.55 4.50
C THR A 47 3.00 25.24 4.87
N SER A 48 2.49 24.52 5.87
CA SER A 48 3.10 23.28 6.36
C SER A 48 2.07 22.42 7.10
N VAL A 49 2.13 21.10 6.89
CA VAL A 49 1.28 20.11 7.55
C VAL A 49 2.09 18.90 8.05
N MET A 50 1.67 18.38 9.21
CA MET A 50 1.96 17.02 9.64
C MET A 50 0.86 16.11 9.09
N LEU A 51 1.18 15.29 8.09
CA LEU A 51 0.22 14.47 7.37
C LEU A 51 0.12 13.07 7.98
N TYR A 52 -1.03 12.75 8.54
CA TYR A 52 -1.37 11.40 8.97
C TYR A 52 -1.89 10.58 7.79
N THR A 53 -1.05 9.72 7.20
CA THR A 53 -1.44 8.89 6.05
C THR A 53 -0.65 7.59 5.99
N ASN A 54 -1.32 6.53 5.50
CA ASN A 54 -0.64 5.32 5.05
C ASN A 54 -0.48 5.28 3.53
N ASN A 55 -1.12 6.19 2.79
CA ASN A 55 -1.08 6.20 1.32
C ASN A 55 0.00 7.17 0.81
N PRO A 56 1.05 6.69 0.10
CA PRO A 56 2.11 7.52 -0.44
C PRO A 56 1.64 8.51 -1.51
N MET A 57 0.56 8.20 -2.25
CA MET A 57 0.01 9.13 -3.26
C MET A 57 -0.47 10.45 -2.64
N LYS A 58 -0.95 10.42 -1.39
CA LYS A 58 -1.34 11.65 -0.68
C LYS A 58 -0.13 12.51 -0.33
N VAL A 59 0.99 11.88 0.03
CA VAL A 59 2.26 12.58 0.29
C VAL A 59 2.73 13.26 -0.99
N ALA A 60 2.76 12.52 -2.10
CA ALA A 60 3.17 13.04 -3.40
C ALA A 60 2.29 14.21 -3.87
N ALA A 61 0.97 14.14 -3.64
CA ALA A 61 0.04 15.18 -4.07
C ALA A 61 0.12 16.48 -3.26
N LEU A 62 0.43 16.41 -1.96
CA LEU A 62 0.60 17.60 -1.11
C LEU A 62 2.00 18.21 -1.23
N GLY A 63 3.00 17.43 -1.68
CA GLY A 63 4.33 17.93 -2.02
C GLY A 63 5.01 18.65 -0.85
N GLU A 64 5.52 19.85 -1.12
CA GLU A 64 6.29 20.67 -0.17
C GLU A 64 5.50 21.12 1.07
N LEU A 65 4.16 21.05 1.03
CA LEU A 65 3.36 21.30 2.23
C LEU A 65 3.59 20.25 3.31
N VAL A 66 4.05 19.05 2.98
CA VAL A 66 4.24 17.97 3.96
C VAL A 66 5.57 18.12 4.69
N ALA A 67 5.53 18.59 5.94
CA ALA A 67 6.72 18.66 6.79
C ALA A 67 7.02 17.35 7.51
N GLU A 68 5.99 16.57 7.83
CA GLU A 68 6.13 15.29 8.52
C GLU A 68 5.04 14.32 8.06
N VAL A 69 5.39 13.04 7.89
CA VAL A 69 4.43 11.98 7.61
C VAL A 69 4.33 11.06 8.82
N LYS A 70 3.12 10.88 9.36
CA LYS A 70 2.84 9.90 10.39
C LYS A 70 1.93 8.79 9.86
N PRO A 71 2.28 7.51 10.04
CA PRO A 71 1.38 6.42 9.69
C PRO A 71 0.11 6.49 10.55
N VAL A 72 -1.03 6.15 9.95
CA VAL A 72 -2.29 6.04 10.67
C VAL A 72 -2.36 4.65 11.29
N PRO A 73 -2.46 4.52 12.63
CA PRO A 73 -2.60 3.22 13.26
C PRO A 73 -3.90 2.57 12.81
N ALA A 74 -3.81 1.33 12.35
CA ALA A 74 -4.94 0.51 11.97
C ALA A 74 -4.78 -0.85 12.64
N THR A 75 -5.78 -1.27 13.41
CA THR A 75 -5.82 -2.63 13.96
C THR A 75 -6.49 -3.54 12.93
N PRO A 76 -5.77 -4.53 12.35
CA PRO A 76 -6.37 -5.45 11.40
C PRO A 76 -7.38 -6.36 12.08
N ASN A 77 -8.40 -6.78 11.34
CA ASN A 77 -9.34 -7.82 11.72
C ASN A 77 -9.51 -8.83 10.57
N HIS A 78 -10.22 -9.93 10.81
CA HIS A 78 -10.36 -10.99 9.81
C HIS A 78 -11.10 -10.56 8.53
N TYR A 79 -11.92 -9.51 8.56
CA TYR A 79 -12.62 -9.02 7.38
C TYR A 79 -11.76 -8.10 6.50
N ASN A 80 -10.77 -7.41 7.07
CA ASN A 80 -10.02 -6.37 6.35
C ASN A 80 -8.53 -6.70 6.15
N ILE A 81 -8.03 -7.81 6.71
CA ILE A 81 -6.61 -8.15 6.66
C ILE A 81 -6.10 -8.29 5.22
N ASP A 82 -6.85 -8.95 4.33
CA ASP A 82 -6.39 -9.17 2.94
C ASP A 82 -6.49 -7.90 2.10
N TYR A 83 -7.49 -7.05 2.37
CA TYR A 83 -7.56 -5.71 1.82
C TYR A 83 -6.35 -4.86 2.24
N LEU A 84 -6.00 -4.88 3.54
CA LEU A 84 -4.84 -4.14 4.05
C LEU A 84 -3.52 -4.69 3.48
N ARG A 85 -3.38 -6.01 3.35
CA ARG A 85 -2.21 -6.64 2.69
C ARG A 85 -2.10 -6.21 1.23
N THR A 86 -3.20 -6.20 0.49
CA THR A 86 -3.22 -5.71 -0.89
C THR A 86 -2.79 -4.25 -0.95
N LYS A 87 -3.24 -3.42 -0.02
CA LYS A 87 -2.84 -2.01 0.07
C LYS A 87 -1.37 -1.82 0.42
N GLN A 88 -0.81 -2.66 1.29
CA GLN A 88 0.62 -2.66 1.60
C GLN A 88 1.46 -3.12 0.40
N LYS A 89 1.17 -4.31 -0.15
CA LYS A 89 1.96 -4.95 -1.20
C LYS A 89 1.85 -4.24 -2.56
N LYS A 90 0.65 -3.84 -2.97
CA LYS A 90 0.40 -3.28 -4.33
C LYS A 90 0.34 -1.76 -4.40
N PHE A 91 0.04 -1.08 -3.29
CA PHE A 91 -0.07 0.38 -3.24
C PHE A 91 0.99 1.02 -2.35
N HIS A 92 1.97 0.24 -1.89
CA HIS A 92 3.10 0.67 -1.04
C HIS A 92 2.64 1.44 0.21
N HIS A 93 1.51 1.03 0.81
CA HIS A 93 1.03 1.67 2.01
C HIS A 93 1.99 1.46 3.20
N LEU A 94 2.20 2.48 4.03
CA LEU A 94 3.06 2.46 5.23
C LEU A 94 2.51 1.63 6.39
N THR A 95 1.37 0.96 6.20
CA THR A 95 0.71 0.18 7.25
C THR A 95 1.57 -1.01 7.65
N VAL A 96 1.82 -1.18 8.94
CA VAL A 96 2.46 -2.38 9.50
C VAL A 96 1.37 -3.41 9.80
N LEU A 97 1.49 -4.61 9.24
CA LEU A 97 0.55 -5.72 9.44
C LEU A 97 1.25 -6.90 10.12
N PRO A 98 0.53 -7.69 10.94
CA PRO A 98 1.07 -8.92 11.49
C PRO A 98 1.42 -9.90 10.36
N LYS A 99 2.59 -10.54 10.46
CA LYS A 99 3.03 -11.57 9.50
C LYS A 99 2.00 -12.69 9.45
N SER A 100 1.67 -13.15 8.25
CA SER A 100 0.92 -14.41 8.10
C SER A 100 1.90 -15.57 8.23
N CYS A 101 1.45 -16.72 8.71
CA CYS A 101 2.28 -17.93 8.78
C CYS A 101 2.64 -18.52 7.40
N ASN A 102 2.24 -17.89 6.29
CA ASN A 102 2.43 -18.39 4.92
C ASN A 102 3.34 -17.49 4.05
N ASP A 103 4.06 -16.52 4.63
CA ASP A 103 4.94 -15.63 3.87
C ASP A 103 6.40 -16.16 3.72
N ASP A 104 6.69 -17.42 4.11
CA ASP A 104 8.05 -18.02 4.15
C ASP A 104 8.44 -18.91 2.94
N GLU A 105 7.81 -18.77 1.77
CA GLU A 105 8.31 -19.47 0.56
C GLU A 105 8.60 -18.51 -0.60
N SER A 106 9.72 -17.78 -0.51
CA SER A 106 10.58 -17.47 -1.67
C SER A 106 11.89 -16.80 -1.23
N GLU A 107 12.73 -17.50 -0.48
CA GLU A 107 14.17 -17.24 -0.49
C GLU A 107 14.91 -18.56 -0.72
N GLU A 108 14.97 -19.00 -1.97
CA GLU A 108 16.15 -19.72 -2.42
C GLU A 108 16.34 -19.59 -3.93
N SER A 109 17.42 -18.91 -4.32
CA SER A 109 18.32 -19.27 -5.43
C SER A 109 19.01 -18.02 -5.95
N THR A 110 20.28 -17.83 -5.56
CA THR A 110 21.38 -17.82 -6.53
C THR A 110 22.72 -17.88 -5.80
N SER A 111 23.27 -19.10 -5.76
CA SER A 111 24.67 -19.48 -6.03
C SER A 111 25.78 -18.40 -5.93
N VAL A 112 26.77 -18.65 -5.06
CA VAL A 112 28.18 -18.39 -5.41
C VAL A 112 29.03 -19.60 -5.00
N THR A 113 29.85 -19.99 -5.96
CA THR A 113 30.68 -21.19 -6.09
C THR A 113 32.11 -20.91 -5.57
N THR A 114 32.68 -21.90 -4.85
CA THR A 114 34.11 -22.29 -4.71
C THR A 114 35.21 -21.30 -4.26
N ALA A 115 35.95 -21.69 -3.21
CA ALA A 115 37.42 -21.86 -3.14
C ALA A 115 37.77 -22.28 -1.68
N SER A 116 38.10 -23.56 -1.40
CA SER A 116 39.44 -24.17 -1.34
C SER A 116 40.41 -23.59 -0.29
N GLU A 117 40.80 -24.49 0.64
CA GLU A 117 42.06 -24.61 1.41
C GLU A 117 42.35 -23.65 2.58
N GLU A 118 42.43 -24.19 3.82
CA GLU A 118 43.70 -24.41 4.56
C GLU A 118 43.45 -25.04 5.95
N GLU A 119 44.40 -25.88 6.39
CA GLU A 119 44.44 -26.71 7.61
C GLU A 119 44.49 -25.90 8.93
N CYS A 120 43.99 -26.49 10.03
CA CYS A 120 44.79 -26.62 11.27
C CYS A 120 44.13 -27.53 12.34
N VAL A 121 44.85 -28.63 12.61
CA VAL A 121 44.90 -29.53 13.79
C VAL A 121 43.67 -30.36 14.17
#